data_AF-A0A1E3JZD9-F1
#
_entry.id   AF-A0A1E3JZD9-F1
#
_cell.length_a   1.000
_cell.length_b   1.000
_cell.length_c   1.000
_cell.angle_alpha   90.00
_cell.angle_beta   90.00
_cell.angle_gamma   90.00
#
_symmetry.space_group_name_H-M   'P 1'
#
loop_
_entity.id
_entity.type
_entity.pdbx_description
1 polymer ?
#
loop_
_entity_poly.entity_id
_entity_poly.type
_entity_poly.pdbx_seq_one_letter_code
_entity_poly.pdbx_strand_id
1 'polypeptide(L)'
;MAARRAYSSLPAPHTGAGPSLNARFIPAADLPKPLFRRIASQLAHLRSQGKDPATVSIPNPFLLHRARQRQDVSALTGLERFYWRKPQFSARRQKLLLQQYDPSILPPSPLNPTAEPRPIQWEDGTVINWQGEVLEKAAKQSPYDGRKVMFKGHIDERNKPQKVADRQERMKGMDKRIAAWRKSKADDKIRARPSLPF
;
A
#
# COMPACT_ATOMS: atom_id res chain seq x y z
N MET A 1 -5.21 51.05 -9.47
CA MET A 1 -5.00 50.60 -8.08
C MET A 1 -6.20 49.79 -7.63
N ALA A 2 -5.93 48.64 -6.97
CA ALA A 2 -6.81 47.86 -6.10
C ALA A 2 -8.12 47.27 -6.67
N ALA A 3 -8.13 45.95 -6.84
CA ALA A 3 -9.32 45.14 -6.59
C ALA A 3 -8.91 43.96 -5.70
N ARG A 4 -9.23 44.08 -4.41
CA ARG A 4 -8.99 43.06 -3.38
C ARG A 4 -9.85 41.83 -3.69
N ARG A 5 -9.21 40.67 -3.88
CA ARG A 5 -9.89 39.38 -3.94
C ARG A 5 -10.61 39.12 -2.62
N ALA A 6 -11.93 39.05 -2.67
CA ALA A 6 -12.75 38.57 -1.57
C ALA A 6 -12.38 37.12 -1.27
N TYR A 7 -11.84 36.88 -0.08
CA TYR A 7 -11.69 35.52 0.45
C TYR A 7 -13.08 34.96 0.67
N SER A 8 -13.42 33.91 -0.09
CA SER A 8 -14.61 33.09 0.13
C SER A 8 -14.59 32.59 1.57
N SER A 9 -15.53 33.08 2.38
CA SER A 9 -15.77 32.68 3.76
C SER A 9 -15.90 31.16 3.84
N LEU A 10 -15.06 30.54 4.68
CA LEU A 10 -15.25 29.16 5.12
C LEU A 10 -16.68 29.03 5.68
N PRO A 11 -17.48 28.02 5.28
CA PRO A 11 -18.77 27.81 5.91
C PRO A 11 -18.56 27.48 7.39
N ALA A 12 -19.33 28.14 8.24
CA ALA A 12 -19.30 27.96 9.69
C ALA A 12 -19.46 26.47 10.08
N PRO A 13 -18.75 25.99 11.11
CA PRO A 13 -19.03 24.68 11.69
C PRO A 13 -20.48 24.68 12.15
N HIS A 14 -21.20 23.63 11.78
CA HIS A 14 -22.61 23.45 12.09
C HIS A 14 -22.73 23.36 13.61
N THR A 15 -23.30 24.39 14.25
CA THR A 15 -23.72 24.41 15.65
C THR A 15 -24.98 23.54 15.80
N GLY A 16 -24.89 22.27 15.44
CA GLY A 16 -25.86 21.25 15.82
C GLY A 16 -25.46 20.74 17.21
N ALA A 17 -26.45 20.55 18.09
CA ALA A 17 -26.27 19.95 19.41
C ALA A 17 -25.29 18.77 19.32
N GLY A 18 -24.21 18.80 20.11
CA GLY A 18 -23.21 17.74 20.10
C GLY A 18 -23.89 16.39 20.31
N PRO A 19 -23.48 15.33 19.58
CA PRO A 19 -24.10 14.03 19.72
C PRO A 19 -24.06 13.62 21.19
N SER A 20 -25.20 13.25 21.74
CA SER A 20 -25.29 12.65 23.07
C SER A 20 -24.33 11.46 23.09
N LEU A 21 -23.21 11.59 23.80
CA LEU A 21 -22.16 10.57 23.86
C LEU A 21 -22.67 9.23 24.43
N ASN A 22 -23.88 9.21 24.99
CA ASN A 22 -24.55 8.07 25.62
C ASN A 22 -25.76 7.51 24.82
N ALA A 23 -26.05 8.01 23.62
CA ALA A 23 -27.11 7.44 22.79
C ALA A 23 -26.68 6.08 22.20
N ARG A 24 -27.52 5.05 22.35
CA ARG A 24 -27.28 3.70 21.79
C ARG A 24 -27.19 3.68 20.26
N PHE A 25 -27.74 4.69 19.59
CA PHE A 25 -27.80 4.83 18.14
C PHE A 25 -27.34 6.22 17.70
N ILE A 26 -26.72 6.30 16.52
CA ILE A 26 -26.42 7.57 15.86
C ILE A 26 -27.66 8.00 15.06
N PRO A 27 -28.26 9.17 15.32
CA PRO A 27 -29.37 9.65 14.51
C PRO A 27 -28.88 10.04 13.11
N ALA A 28 -29.72 9.81 12.09
CA ALA A 28 -29.36 10.10 10.70
C ALA A 28 -28.98 11.58 10.45
N ALA A 29 -29.52 12.52 11.22
CA ALA A 29 -29.24 13.95 11.12
C ALA A 29 -27.78 14.32 11.42
N ASP A 30 -27.10 13.54 12.27
CA ASP A 30 -25.72 13.82 12.70
C ASP A 30 -24.68 13.26 11.72
N LEU A 31 -25.12 12.51 10.70
CA LEU A 31 -24.21 11.92 9.74
C LEU A 31 -23.60 12.95 8.79
N PRO A 32 -22.33 12.78 8.41
CA PRO A 32 -21.74 13.54 7.32
C PRO A 32 -22.57 13.39 6.05
N LYS A 33 -22.85 14.52 5.38
CA LYS A 33 -23.57 14.58 4.09
C LYS A 33 -23.19 13.48 3.08
N PRO A 34 -21.90 13.16 2.85
CA PRO A 34 -21.56 12.14 1.86
C PRO A 34 -21.90 10.72 2.33
N LEU A 35 -21.93 10.45 3.64
CA LEU A 35 -22.39 9.17 4.19
C LEU A 35 -23.91 9.09 4.15
N PHE A 36 -24.60 10.16 4.56
CA PHE A 36 -26.06 10.25 4.49
C PHE A 36 -26.59 9.95 3.08
N ARG A 37 -26.08 10.65 2.06
CA ARG A 37 -26.47 10.43 0.66
C ARG A 37 -26.25 9.00 0.20
N ARG A 38 -25.19 8.37 0.69
CA ARG A 38 -24.84 7.01 0.31
C ARG A 38 -25.82 6.00 0.91
N ILE A 39 -26.11 6.15 2.20
CA ILE A 39 -27.09 5.31 2.90
C ILE A 39 -28.47 5.48 2.27
N ALA A 40 -28.91 6.72 2.05
CA ALA A 40 -30.18 7.04 1.39
C ALA A 40 -30.30 6.34 0.02
N SER A 41 -29.25 6.40 -0.80
CA SER A 41 -29.22 5.72 -2.11
C SER A 41 -29.34 4.20 -1.99
N GLN A 42 -28.72 3.59 -0.97
CA GLN A 42 -28.82 2.15 -0.77
C GLN A 42 -30.18 1.71 -0.21
N LEU A 43 -30.75 2.48 0.73
CA LEU A 43 -32.09 2.22 1.25
C LEU A 43 -33.13 2.35 0.13
N ALA A 44 -33.03 3.38 -0.71
CA ALA A 44 -33.92 3.54 -1.87
C ALA A 44 -33.82 2.34 -2.83
N HIS A 45 -32.61 1.83 -3.07
CA HIS A 45 -32.43 0.62 -3.88
C HIS A 45 -33.05 -0.62 -3.21
N LEU A 46 -32.87 -0.82 -1.89
CA LEU A 46 -33.48 -1.95 -1.17
C LEU A 46 -35.02 -1.88 -1.17
N ARG A 47 -35.57 -0.68 -0.98
CA ARG A 47 -37.01 -0.39 -1.09
C ARG A 47 -37.55 -0.72 -2.47
N SER A 48 -36.83 -0.35 -3.53
CA SER A 48 -37.21 -0.70 -4.90
C SER A 48 -37.24 -2.21 -5.18
N GLN A 49 -36.56 -3.00 -4.35
CA GLN A 49 -36.57 -4.47 -4.39
C GLN A 49 -37.63 -5.09 -3.47
N GLY A 50 -38.52 -4.28 -2.88
CA GLY A 50 -39.58 -4.72 -1.96
C GLY A 50 -39.07 -5.18 -0.60
N LYS A 51 -37.86 -4.75 -0.19
CA LYS A 51 -37.27 -5.10 1.11
C LYS A 51 -37.30 -3.89 2.03
N ASP A 52 -38.21 -3.94 3.01
CA ASP A 52 -38.31 -2.97 4.10
C ASP A 52 -37.97 -3.61 5.46
N PRO A 53 -36.71 -4.03 5.67
CA PRO A 53 -36.34 -4.63 6.94
C PRO A 53 -36.19 -3.55 8.02
N ALA A 54 -36.60 -3.87 9.25
CA ALA A 54 -36.36 -3.04 10.43
C ALA A 54 -34.86 -2.85 10.72
N THR A 55 -34.02 -3.80 10.29
CA THR A 55 -32.56 -3.76 10.42
C THR A 55 -31.87 -4.08 9.10
N VAL A 56 -30.97 -3.21 8.65
CA VAL A 56 -30.23 -3.34 7.39
C VAL A 56 -28.73 -3.42 7.68
N SER A 57 -28.05 -4.37 7.03
CA SER A 57 -26.58 -4.39 6.99
C SER A 57 -26.08 -3.76 5.69
N ILE A 58 -25.33 -2.67 5.80
CA ILE A 58 -24.81 -1.89 4.67
C ILE A 58 -23.29 -2.06 4.57
N PRO A 59 -22.72 -2.31 3.37
CA PRO A 59 -21.28 -2.33 3.17
C PRO A 59 -20.60 -1.03 3.60
N ASN A 60 -19.66 -1.12 4.54
CA ASN A 60 -18.91 0.02 5.03
C ASN A 60 -18.14 0.72 3.89
N PRO A 61 -18.39 2.01 3.62
CA PRO A 61 -17.82 2.70 2.47
C PRO A 61 -16.32 3.05 2.65
N PHE A 62 -15.75 2.83 3.83
CA PHE A 62 -14.32 3.03 4.14
C PHE A 62 -13.47 1.78 3.93
N LEU A 63 -14.09 0.61 3.81
CA LEU A 63 -13.40 -0.68 3.74
C LEU A 63 -13.40 -1.26 2.33
N LEU A 64 -12.46 -2.18 2.12
CA LEU A 64 -12.43 -3.05 0.94
C LEU A 64 -13.46 -4.16 1.13
N HIS A 65 -14.29 -4.38 0.11
CA HIS A 65 -15.30 -5.44 0.14
C HIS A 65 -15.00 -6.50 -0.91
N ARG A 66 -15.25 -7.77 -0.57
CA ARG A 66 -15.26 -8.84 -1.56
C ARG A 66 -16.47 -8.63 -2.46
N ALA A 67 -16.23 -8.67 -3.76
CA ALA A 67 -17.26 -8.64 -4.79
C ALA A 67 -17.48 -10.08 -5.31
N ARG A 68 -17.85 -10.21 -6.58
CA ARG A 68 -18.06 -11.53 -7.20
C ARG A 68 -16.77 -12.36 -7.13
N GLN A 69 -16.95 -13.65 -6.86
CA GLN A 69 -15.89 -14.65 -6.98
C GLN A 69 -15.41 -14.73 -8.44
N ARG A 70 -14.10 -14.85 -8.63
CA ARG A 70 -13.51 -15.19 -9.94
C ARG A 70 -13.69 -16.68 -10.17
N GLN A 71 -13.97 -17.05 -11.42
CA GLN A 71 -14.12 -18.46 -11.79
C GLN A 71 -12.81 -19.24 -11.63
N ASP A 72 -11.66 -18.55 -11.63
CA ASP A 72 -10.35 -19.17 -11.53
C ASP A 72 -9.87 -19.29 -10.07
N VAL A 73 -9.44 -20.50 -9.70
CA VAL A 73 -8.76 -20.78 -8.43
C VAL A 73 -7.28 -20.42 -8.54
N SER A 74 -6.68 -19.94 -7.46
CA SER A 74 -5.25 -19.62 -7.44
C SER A 74 -4.39 -20.87 -7.59
N ALA A 75 -3.72 -21.05 -8.73
CA ALA A 75 -2.81 -22.20 -8.94
C ALA A 75 -1.68 -22.32 -7.90
N LEU A 76 -1.28 -21.20 -7.26
CA LEU A 76 -0.21 -21.16 -6.26
C LEU A 76 -0.68 -21.50 -4.84
N THR A 77 -1.93 -21.21 -4.49
CA THR A 77 -2.42 -21.31 -3.10
C THR A 77 -3.65 -22.20 -2.95
N GLY A 78 -4.28 -22.62 -4.05
CA GLY A 78 -5.54 -23.36 -4.04
C GLY A 78 -6.75 -22.56 -3.54
N LEU A 79 -6.55 -21.29 -3.14
CA LEU A 79 -7.60 -20.44 -2.58
C LEU A 79 -8.43 -19.78 -3.68
N GLU A 80 -9.72 -19.61 -3.37
CA GLU A 80 -10.67 -18.87 -4.20
C GLU A 80 -10.22 -17.41 -4.36
N ARG A 81 -10.31 -16.90 -5.58
CA ARG A 81 -9.99 -15.50 -5.90
C ARG A 81 -11.27 -14.69 -5.98
N PHE A 82 -11.27 -13.50 -5.41
CA PHE A 82 -12.40 -12.57 -5.46
C PHE A 82 -12.01 -11.28 -6.17
N TYR A 83 -12.96 -10.67 -6.87
CA TYR A 83 -12.82 -9.27 -7.24
C TYR A 83 -12.95 -8.43 -5.97
N TRP A 84 -12.03 -7.48 -5.76
CA TRP A 84 -12.10 -6.57 -4.63
C TRP A 84 -12.75 -5.25 -5.07
N ARG A 85 -13.82 -4.85 -4.38
CA ARG A 85 -14.40 -3.52 -4.50
C ARG A 85 -13.57 -2.54 -3.67
N LYS A 86 -13.05 -1.52 -4.35
CA LYS A 86 -12.31 -0.42 -3.71
C LYS A 86 -13.21 0.31 -2.70
N PRO A 87 -12.63 0.89 -1.63
CA PRO A 87 -13.39 1.75 -0.73
C PRO A 87 -13.96 2.93 -1.52
N GLN A 88 -15.14 3.38 -1.15
CA GLN A 88 -15.79 4.50 -1.82
C GLN A 88 -15.17 5.84 -1.42
N PHE A 89 -14.71 5.93 -0.17
CA PHE A 89 -13.91 7.04 0.29
C PHE A 89 -12.45 6.63 0.28
N SER A 90 -11.62 7.37 -0.46
CA SER A 90 -10.17 7.20 -0.41
C SER A 90 -9.65 7.52 1.01
N ALA A 91 -8.50 6.97 1.37
CA ALA A 91 -7.88 7.21 2.68
C ALA A 91 -7.72 8.71 3.00
N ARG A 92 -7.43 9.55 1.98
CA ARG A 92 -7.38 11.01 2.14
C ARG A 92 -8.74 11.58 2.54
N ARG A 93 -9.83 11.16 1.90
CA ARG A 93 -11.19 11.62 2.24
C ARG A 93 -11.63 11.12 3.61
N GLN A 94 -11.27 9.88 3.97
CA GLN A 94 -11.51 9.34 5.31
C GLN A 94 -10.81 10.21 6.37
N LYS A 95 -9.54 10.58 6.15
CA LYS A 95 -8.79 11.48 7.03
C LYS A 95 -9.45 12.87 7.14
N LEU A 96 -9.92 13.43 6.02
CA LEU A 96 -10.63 14.72 6.04
C LEU A 96 -11.94 14.65 6.83
N LEU A 97 -12.69 13.55 6.73
CA LEU A 97 -13.89 13.34 7.54
C LEU A 97 -13.55 13.25 9.03
N LEU A 98 -12.50 12.50 9.39
CA LEU A 98 -12.02 12.41 10.77
C LEU A 98 -11.53 13.74 11.35
N GLN A 99 -11.13 14.69 10.51
CA GLN A 99 -10.76 16.04 10.95
C GLN A 99 -11.97 16.94 11.22
N GLN A 100 -13.10 16.66 10.57
CA GLN A 100 -14.30 17.51 10.60
C GLN A 100 -15.39 16.99 11.53
N TYR A 101 -15.44 15.68 11.76
CA TYR A 101 -16.50 14.98 12.45
C TYR A 101 -15.92 14.11 13.57
N ASP A 102 -16.72 13.85 14.60
CA ASP A 102 -16.33 12.98 15.71
C ASP A 102 -16.04 11.55 15.17
N PRO A 103 -14.92 10.93 15.57
CA PRO A 103 -14.66 9.52 15.30
C PRO A 103 -15.80 8.56 15.68
N SER A 104 -16.63 8.91 16.67
CA SER A 104 -17.73 8.06 17.15
C SER A 104 -18.91 7.94 16.17
N ILE A 105 -19.11 8.95 15.30
CA ILE A 105 -20.21 8.98 14.31
C ILE A 105 -19.81 8.39 12.95
N LEU A 106 -18.52 8.15 12.74
CA LEU A 106 -17.98 7.66 11.48
C LEU A 106 -17.93 6.13 11.43
N PRO A 107 -18.05 5.52 10.24
CA PRO A 107 -17.84 4.08 10.09
C PRO A 107 -16.43 3.68 10.55
N PRO A 108 -16.25 2.44 11.02
CA PRO A 108 -14.95 1.96 11.45
C PRO A 108 -14.00 1.91 10.23
N SER A 109 -12.73 2.27 10.43
CA SER A 109 -11.73 2.29 9.35
C SER A 109 -10.33 1.96 9.86
N PRO A 110 -9.36 1.65 8.99
CA PRO A 110 -7.96 1.46 9.39
C PRO A 110 -7.30 2.70 10.00
N LEU A 111 -7.92 3.88 9.86
CA LEU A 111 -7.49 5.14 10.48
C LEU A 111 -8.24 5.44 11.78
N ASN A 112 -9.41 4.82 11.97
CA ASN A 112 -10.27 4.93 13.13
C ASN A 112 -10.75 3.52 13.52
N PRO A 113 -9.90 2.73 14.18
CA PRO A 113 -10.24 1.37 14.59
C PRO A 113 -11.15 1.43 15.82
N THR A 114 -12.44 1.67 15.59
CA THR A 114 -13.46 1.54 16.62
C THR A 114 -13.78 0.06 16.81
N ALA A 115 -13.60 -0.45 18.02
CA ALA A 115 -13.87 -1.87 18.34
C ALA A 115 -15.34 -2.25 18.12
N GLU A 116 -16.26 -1.33 18.46
CA GLU A 116 -17.70 -1.53 18.30
C GLU A 116 -18.31 -0.35 17.52
N PRO A 117 -18.66 -0.53 16.23
CA PRO A 117 -19.28 0.52 15.45
C PRO A 117 -20.70 0.79 15.96
N ARG A 118 -20.98 2.05 16.30
CA ARG A 118 -22.33 2.42 16.73
C ARG A 118 -23.32 2.27 15.57
N PRO A 119 -24.47 1.61 15.79
CA PRO A 119 -25.51 1.49 14.79
C PRO A 119 -26.15 2.84 14.51
N ILE A 120 -26.60 3.05 13.27
CA ILE A 120 -27.27 4.28 12.84
C ILE A 120 -28.77 4.04 12.86
N GLN A 121 -29.54 4.97 13.42
CA GLN A 121 -31.00 4.98 13.32
C GLN A 121 -31.42 5.96 12.23
N TRP A 122 -32.11 5.43 11.22
CA TRP A 122 -32.68 6.21 10.13
C TRP A 122 -33.97 6.91 10.53
N GLU A 123 -34.40 7.90 9.76
CA GLU A 123 -35.61 8.71 10.01
C GLU A 123 -36.87 7.84 10.16
N ASP A 124 -36.95 6.74 9.41
CA ASP A 124 -38.08 5.79 9.42
C ASP A 124 -37.99 4.75 10.56
N GLY A 125 -37.03 4.90 11.48
CA GLY A 125 -36.76 3.94 12.56
C GLY A 125 -35.91 2.73 12.16
N THR A 126 -35.50 2.62 10.89
CA THR A 126 -34.62 1.55 10.41
C THR A 126 -33.25 1.62 11.07
N VAL A 127 -32.78 0.49 11.62
CA VAL A 127 -31.44 0.38 12.22
C VAL A 127 -30.44 -0.10 11.18
N ILE A 128 -29.31 0.59 11.05
CA ILE A 128 -28.29 0.34 10.04
C ILE A 128 -26.98 -0.06 10.71
N ASN A 129 -26.50 -1.24 10.33
CA ASN A 129 -25.24 -1.80 10.78
C ASN A 129 -24.22 -1.76 9.65
N TRP A 130 -22.98 -1.38 9.97
CA TRP A 130 -21.89 -1.42 9.01
C TRP A 130 -21.37 -2.85 8.84
N GLN A 131 -21.33 -3.33 7.60
CA GLN A 131 -20.70 -4.60 7.26
C GLN A 131 -19.21 -4.43 7.01
N GLY A 132 -18.43 -5.42 7.41
CA GLY A 132 -17.00 -5.54 7.14
C GLY A 132 -16.15 -5.28 8.39
N GLU A 133 -15.05 -6.02 8.48
CA GLU A 133 -14.12 -5.93 9.61
C GLU A 133 -12.92 -5.06 9.23
N VAL A 134 -12.49 -4.23 10.17
CA VAL A 134 -11.23 -3.51 10.03
C VAL A 134 -10.12 -4.51 10.27
N LEU A 135 -9.36 -4.82 9.21
CA LEU A 135 -8.15 -5.61 9.39
C LEU A 135 -7.19 -4.86 10.31
N GLU A 136 -6.83 -5.50 11.42
CA GLU A 136 -5.76 -5.02 12.28
C GLU A 136 -4.50 -4.87 11.43
N LYS A 137 -3.85 -3.72 11.54
CA LYS A 137 -2.57 -3.53 10.84
C LYS A 137 -1.60 -4.54 11.43
N ALA A 138 -1.15 -5.48 10.60
CA ALA A 138 -0.04 -6.35 10.95
C ALA A 138 1.09 -5.47 11.49
N ALA A 139 1.74 -5.95 12.57
CA ALA A 139 2.88 -5.26 13.16
C ALA A 139 3.84 -4.85 12.03
N LYS A 140 4.21 -3.56 11.98
CA LYS A 140 5.08 -3.05 10.92
C LYS A 140 6.38 -3.84 10.97
N GLN A 141 6.55 -4.77 10.05
CA GLN A 141 7.80 -5.48 9.87
C GLN A 141 8.88 -4.42 9.65
N SER A 142 9.91 -4.41 10.52
CA SER A 142 10.94 -3.38 10.41
C SER A 142 11.64 -3.50 9.05
N PRO A 143 12.24 -2.42 8.50
CA PRO A 143 12.88 -2.47 7.18
C PRO A 143 13.95 -3.59 7.03
N TYR A 144 14.48 -4.07 8.16
CA TYR A 144 15.52 -5.09 8.23
C TYR A 144 15.04 -6.43 8.79
N ASP A 145 13.78 -6.52 9.21
CA ASP A 145 13.24 -7.69 9.90
C ASP A 145 13.09 -8.86 8.90
N GLY A 146 13.71 -9.99 9.22
CA GLY A 146 13.81 -11.17 8.34
C GLY A 146 14.93 -11.14 7.28
N ARG A 147 15.81 -10.14 7.26
CA ARG A 147 16.97 -10.14 6.34
C ARG A 147 18.14 -10.93 6.88
N LYS A 148 18.57 -11.98 6.15
CA LYS A 148 19.76 -12.78 6.48
C LYS A 148 21.09 -11.99 6.36
N VAL A 149 21.12 -10.98 5.50
CA VAL A 149 22.25 -10.06 5.32
C VAL A 149 21.72 -8.64 5.33
N MET A 150 22.22 -7.80 6.25
CA MET A 150 21.72 -6.44 6.46
C MET A 150 21.95 -5.54 5.24
N PHE A 151 23.15 -5.62 4.64
CA PHE A 151 23.53 -4.85 3.46
C PHE A 151 24.27 -5.73 2.46
N LYS A 152 23.84 -5.69 1.20
CA LYS A 152 24.44 -6.45 0.11
C LYS A 152 25.87 -6.00 -0.23
N GLY A 153 26.25 -4.76 0.14
CA GLY A 153 27.48 -4.10 -0.28
C GLY A 153 27.47 -3.70 -1.76
N HIS A 154 28.37 -2.78 -2.13
CA HIS A 154 28.53 -2.39 -3.54
C HIS A 154 29.08 -3.57 -4.36
N ILE A 155 28.90 -3.55 -5.69
CA ILE A 155 29.45 -4.59 -6.57
C ILE A 155 30.97 -4.70 -6.40
N ASP A 156 31.66 -3.57 -6.24
CA ASP A 156 33.12 -3.55 -6.06
C ASP A 156 33.58 -4.16 -4.74
N GLU A 157 32.83 -3.98 -3.65
CA GLU A 157 33.15 -4.57 -2.36
C GLU A 157 32.99 -6.09 -2.40
N ARG A 158 31.91 -6.56 -3.04
CA ARG A 158 31.64 -7.98 -3.24
C ARG A 158 32.69 -8.65 -4.14
N ASN A 159 33.16 -7.95 -5.16
CA ASN A 159 34.12 -8.49 -6.13
C ASN A 159 35.58 -8.22 -5.73
N LYS A 160 35.84 -7.41 -4.71
CA LYS A 160 37.18 -7.12 -4.18
C LYS A 160 38.01 -8.38 -3.90
N PRO A 161 37.50 -9.42 -3.20
CA PRO A 161 38.29 -10.64 -2.96
C PRO A 161 38.70 -11.34 -4.26
N GLN A 162 37.80 -11.41 -5.24
CA GLN A 162 38.10 -11.99 -6.56
C GLN A 162 39.16 -11.16 -7.31
N LYS A 163 38.99 -9.83 -7.36
CA LYS A 163 39.98 -8.93 -7.99
C LYS A 163 41.37 -9.05 -7.36
N VAL A 164 41.46 -9.28 -6.05
CA VAL A 164 42.73 -9.51 -5.35
C VAL A 164 43.33 -10.87 -5.71
N ALA A 165 42.52 -11.93 -5.75
CA ALA A 165 42.95 -13.27 -6.14
C ALA A 165 43.49 -13.27 -7.59
N ASP A 166 42.76 -12.69 -8.53
CA ASP A 166 43.16 -12.58 -9.94
C ASP A 166 44.49 -11.83 -10.09
N ARG A 167 44.69 -10.76 -9.29
CA ARG A 167 45.94 -9.99 -9.29
C ARG A 167 47.10 -10.86 -8.79
N GLN A 168 46.90 -11.59 -7.70
CA GLN A 168 47.94 -12.47 -7.15
C GLN A 168 48.32 -13.58 -8.13
N GLU A 169 47.33 -14.19 -8.79
CA GLU A 169 47.57 -15.21 -9.81
C GLU A 169 48.38 -14.68 -10.99
N ARG A 170 48.02 -13.48 -11.49
CA ARG A 170 48.80 -12.82 -12.56
C ARG A 170 50.24 -12.52 -12.14
N MET A 171 50.46 -12.07 -10.90
CA MET A 171 51.80 -11.81 -10.39
C MET A 171 52.63 -13.11 -10.29
N LYS A 172 52.03 -14.20 -9.80
CA LYS A 172 52.70 -15.52 -9.74
C LYS A 172 53.09 -16.04 -11.13
N GLY A 173 52.27 -15.79 -12.14
CA GLY A 173 52.56 -16.18 -13.53
C GLY A 173 53.45 -15.19 -14.31
N MET A 174 53.93 -14.11 -13.70
CA MET A 174 54.66 -13.05 -14.40
C MET A 174 56.01 -13.54 -14.92
N ASP A 175 56.81 -14.21 -14.08
CA ASP A 175 58.16 -14.64 -14.44
C ASP A 175 58.17 -15.64 -15.60
N LYS A 176 57.19 -16.56 -15.59
CA LYS A 176 57.00 -17.53 -16.69
C LYS A 176 56.67 -16.83 -18.00
N ARG A 177 55.80 -15.80 -17.97
CA ARG A 177 55.45 -15.00 -19.16
C ARG A 177 56.66 -14.20 -19.67
N ILE A 178 57.45 -13.64 -18.77
CA ILE A 178 58.69 -12.93 -19.14
C ILE A 178 59.70 -13.89 -19.78
N ALA A 179 59.91 -15.07 -19.20
CA ALA A 179 60.81 -16.08 -19.75
C ALA A 179 60.37 -16.57 -21.13
N ALA A 180 59.08 -16.88 -21.30
CA ALA A 180 58.50 -17.29 -22.58
C ALA A 180 58.65 -16.19 -23.64
N TRP A 181 58.40 -14.93 -23.29
CA TRP A 181 58.57 -13.79 -24.19
C TRP A 181 60.03 -13.58 -24.59
N ARG A 182 60.97 -13.67 -23.63
CA ARG A 182 62.41 -13.58 -23.91
C ARG A 182 62.88 -14.71 -24.83
N LYS A 183 62.39 -15.94 -24.61
CA LYS A 183 62.71 -17.10 -25.47
C LYS A 183 62.19 -16.88 -26.89
N SER A 184 60.91 -16.50 -27.04
CA SER A 184 60.33 -16.18 -28.36
C SER A 184 61.13 -15.09 -29.09
N LYS A 185 61.55 -14.03 -28.40
CA LYS A 185 62.39 -12.99 -28.99
C LYS A 185 63.78 -13.48 -29.39
N ALA A 186 64.37 -14.39 -28.62
CA ALA A 186 65.65 -15.01 -28.96
C ALA A 186 65.51 -15.92 -30.20
N ASP A 187 64.45 -16.75 -30.24
CA ASP A 187 64.16 -17.65 -31.35
C ASP A 187 63.89 -16.85 -32.65
N ASP A 188 63.10 -15.77 -32.57
CA ASP A 188 62.86 -14.83 -33.69
C ASP A 188 64.17 -14.23 -34.20
N LYS A 189 65.07 -13.82 -33.28
CA LYS A 189 66.39 -13.27 -33.64
C LYS A 189 67.27 -14.31 -34.32
N ILE A 190 67.28 -15.56 -33.84
CA ILE A 190 68.05 -16.65 -34.46
C ILE A 190 67.53 -16.93 -35.87
N ARG A 191 66.20 -17.01 -36.04
CA ARG A 191 65.56 -17.24 -37.35
C ARG A 191 65.84 -16.11 -38.34
N ALA A 192 65.96 -14.87 -37.86
CA ALA A 192 66.26 -13.70 -38.68
C ALA A 192 67.75 -13.54 -39.04
N ARG A 193 68.67 -14.37 -38.50
CA ARG A 193 70.08 -14.32 -38.89
C ARG A 193 70.24 -14.90 -40.31
N PRO A 194 70.81 -14.15 -41.26
CA PRO A 194 71.07 -14.68 -42.60
C PRO A 194 72.06 -15.85 -42.51
N SER A 195 71.75 -16.95 -43.18
CA SER A 195 72.52 -18.20 -43.14
C SER A 195 73.74 -18.22 -44.06
N LEU A 196 73.99 -17.13 -44.79
CA LEU A 196 75.15 -16.97 -45.65
C LEU A 196 76.22 -16.17 -44.90
N PRO A 197 77.44 -16.72 -44.71
CA PRO A 197 78.57 -15.89 -44.31
C PRO A 197 78.84 -14.93 -45.47
N PHE A 198 78.95 -13.65 -45.16
CA PHE A 198 79.41 -12.63 -46.11
C PHE A 198 80.79 -13.03 -46.65
#